data_AF-A0A3B1CSR7-F1
#
_entry.id   AF-A0A3B1CSR7-F1
#
_cell.length_a   1.000
_cell.length_b   1.000
_cell.length_c   1.000
_cell.angle_alpha   90.00
_cell.angle_beta   90.00
_cell.angle_gamma   90.00
#
_symmetry.space_group_name_H-M   'P 1'
#
loop_
_entity.id
_entity.type
_entity.pdbx_description
1 polymer ?
#
loop_
_entity_poly.entity_id
_entity_poly.type
_entity_poly.pdbx_seq_one_letter_code
_entity_poly.pdbx_strand_id
1 'polypeptide(L)'
;MINLKILLSSQKTKRTILIAVILVALSSLTDLNLYGQQKNDWENSEIFGINKEEAHNTAIPFATVEQAKEADWEASPFYKPLNGKWKFNWVPKPADRPMDFYKSEYD
;
A
#
# COMPACT_ATOMS: atom_id res chain seq x y z
N MET A 1 18.70 8.91 67.79
CA MET A 1 18.10 7.90 66.87
C MET A 1 17.13 8.46 65.81
N ILE A 2 16.58 9.67 65.97
CA ILE A 2 15.55 10.23 65.06
C ILE A 2 16.13 10.71 63.70
N ASN A 3 17.29 11.37 63.72
CA ASN A 3 17.90 11.95 62.50
C ASN A 3 18.34 10.91 61.46
N LEU A 4 18.75 9.71 61.87
CA LEU A 4 19.21 8.66 60.96
C LEU A 4 18.03 8.05 60.16
N LYS A 5 16.84 7.93 60.78
CA LYS A 5 15.64 7.45 60.09
C LYS A 5 15.13 8.44 59.02
N ILE A 6 15.24 9.74 59.29
CA ILE A 6 14.87 10.81 58.36
C ILE A 6 15.83 10.85 57.16
N LEU A 7 17.15 10.72 57.42
CA LEU A 7 18.15 10.68 56.35
C LEU A 7 17.96 9.44 55.46
N LEU A 8 17.71 8.27 56.06
CA LEU A 8 17.46 7.03 55.32
C LEU A 8 16.13 7.06 54.54
N SER A 9 15.07 7.71 55.05
CA SER A 9 13.83 7.87 54.28
C SER A 9 14.03 8.82 53.10
N SER A 10 14.76 9.93 53.28
CA SER A 10 15.13 10.86 52.20
C SER A 10 15.95 10.18 51.10
N GLN A 11 16.93 9.33 51.47
CA GLN A 11 17.73 8.56 50.53
C GLN A 11 16.90 7.51 49.77
N LYS A 12 15.94 6.86 50.44
CA LYS A 12 15.00 5.93 49.80
C LYS A 12 14.08 6.65 48.82
N THR A 13 13.49 7.77 49.21
CA THR A 13 12.61 8.58 48.34
C THR A 13 13.34 9.08 47.09
N LYS A 14 14.59 9.55 47.24
CA LYS A 14 15.42 9.97 46.09
C LYS A 14 15.73 8.81 45.13
N ARG A 15 16.04 7.62 45.65
CA ARG A 15 16.26 6.41 44.82
C ARG A 15 15.00 5.97 44.10
N THR A 16 13.84 5.99 44.77
CA THR A 16 12.56 5.66 44.14
C THR A 16 12.20 6.64 43.03
N ILE A 17 12.41 7.95 43.25
CA ILE A 17 12.18 8.97 42.22
C ILE A 17 13.16 8.79 41.05
N LEU A 18 14.44 8.52 41.33
CA LEU A 18 15.45 8.29 40.28
C LEU A 18 15.10 7.06 39.42
N ILE A 19 14.66 5.96 40.04
CA ILE A 19 14.24 4.75 39.33
C ILE A 19 12.99 5.03 38.49
N ALA A 20 12.01 5.77 39.02
CA ALA A 20 10.81 6.14 38.28
C ALA A 20 11.12 7.03 37.07
N VAL A 21 12.04 8.00 37.21
CA VAL A 21 12.49 8.85 36.10
C VAL A 21 13.23 8.05 35.04
N ILE A 22 14.09 7.11 35.44
CA ILE A 22 14.79 6.23 34.50
C ILE A 22 13.79 5.33 33.76
N LEU A 23 12.78 4.78 34.44
CA LEU A 23 11.75 3.97 33.81
C LEU A 23 10.90 4.76 32.81
N VAL A 24 10.53 6.00 33.14
CA VAL A 24 9.81 6.90 32.22
C VAL A 24 10.68 7.29 31.01
N ALA A 25 11.97 7.57 31.24
CA ALA A 25 12.92 7.85 30.17
C ALA A 25 13.16 6.63 29.27
N LEU A 26 13.20 5.41 29.83
CA LEU A 26 13.33 4.17 29.07
C LEU A 26 12.08 3.88 28.22
N SER A 27 10.88 4.17 28.74
CA SER A 27 9.62 4.04 27.96
C SER A 27 9.49 5.06 26.83
N SER A 28 10.28 6.14 26.86
CA SER A 28 10.32 7.15 25.79
C SER A 28 11.27 6.77 24.64
N LEU A 29 12.04 5.69 24.78
CA LEU A 29 13.01 5.21 23.78
C LEU A 29 12.48 4.03 22.96
N THR A 30 11.26 3.56 23.23
CA THR A 30 10.66 2.40 22.56
C THR A 30 9.64 2.81 21.50
N ASP A 31 9.98 3.77 20.65
CA ASP A 31 9.32 3.89 19.34
C ASP A 31 9.99 2.88 18.39
N LEU A 32 9.76 1.59 18.64
CA LEU A 32 10.00 0.57 17.62
C LEU A 32 8.99 0.83 16.52
N ASN A 33 9.43 1.57 15.53
CA ASN A 33 8.78 1.69 14.24
C ASN A 33 8.67 0.29 13.61
N LEU A 34 7.62 -0.44 13.99
CA LEU A 34 7.06 -1.58 13.28
C LEU A 34 6.45 -1.09 11.96
N TYR A 35 7.23 -0.38 11.14
CA TYR A 35 6.94 -0.26 9.73
C TYR A 35 7.24 -1.62 9.12
N GLY A 36 6.30 -2.55 9.26
CA GLY A 36 6.19 -3.61 8.27
C GLY A 36 6.18 -2.91 6.93
N GLN A 37 7.22 -3.14 6.13
CA GLN A 37 7.39 -2.53 4.82
C GLN A 37 6.06 -2.60 4.09
N GLN A 38 5.52 -1.43 3.68
CA GLN A 38 4.26 -1.38 2.94
C GLN A 38 4.45 -2.28 1.72
N LYS A 39 3.83 -3.47 1.76
CA LYS A 39 3.96 -4.46 0.70
C LYS A 39 3.31 -3.88 -0.53
N ASN A 40 3.97 -4.02 -1.67
CA ASN A 40 3.32 -3.64 -2.92
C ASN A 40 2.09 -4.54 -3.13
N ASP A 41 1.08 -4.05 -3.84
CA ASP A 41 -0.15 -4.83 -4.06
C ASP A 41 0.15 -6.19 -4.73
N TRP A 42 1.15 -6.24 -5.63
CA TRP A 42 1.60 -7.48 -6.27
C TRP A 42 2.38 -8.45 -5.36
N GLU A 43 2.71 -8.05 -4.13
CA GLU A 43 3.32 -8.90 -3.09
C GLU A 43 2.30 -9.31 -2.01
N ASN A 44 1.05 -8.86 -2.12
CA ASN A 44 -0.02 -9.15 -1.18
C ASN A 44 -1.00 -10.20 -1.76
N SER A 45 -0.96 -11.43 -1.24
CA SER A 45 -1.82 -12.53 -1.69
C SER A 45 -3.32 -12.33 -1.42
N GLU A 46 -3.69 -11.37 -0.57
CA GLU A 46 -5.10 -11.04 -0.31
C GLU A 46 -5.67 -10.09 -1.36
N ILE A 47 -4.82 -9.43 -2.17
CA ILE A 47 -5.23 -8.50 -3.23
C ILE A 47 -5.17 -9.21 -4.59
N PHE A 48 -6.34 -9.58 -5.12
CA PHE A 48 -6.49 -10.18 -6.45
C PHE A 48 -7.04 -9.21 -7.50
N GLY A 49 -7.50 -8.03 -7.09
CA GLY A 49 -8.02 -7.00 -7.98
C GLY A 49 -8.52 -5.77 -7.20
N ILE A 50 -8.41 -4.60 -7.83
CA ILE A 50 -8.89 -3.33 -7.29
C ILE A 50 -9.74 -2.68 -8.39
N ASN A 51 -10.94 -2.21 -8.06
CA ASN A 51 -11.87 -1.52 -8.98
C ASN A 51 -12.20 -2.29 -10.26
N LYS A 52 -12.17 -3.62 -10.24
CA LYS A 52 -12.65 -4.45 -11.34
C LYS A 52 -14.17 -4.59 -11.26
N GLU A 53 -14.83 -4.68 -12.41
CA GLU A 53 -16.23 -5.08 -12.46
C GLU A 53 -16.39 -6.55 -12.03
N GLU A 54 -17.60 -6.90 -11.58
CA GLU A 54 -17.95 -8.27 -11.21
C GLU A 54 -17.82 -9.22 -12.39
N ALA A 55 -17.50 -10.49 -12.14
CA ALA A 55 -17.36 -11.48 -13.20
C ALA A 55 -18.70 -11.72 -13.91
N HIS A 56 -18.71 -11.61 -15.24
CA HIS A 56 -19.89 -11.84 -16.07
C HIS A 56 -19.51 -12.46 -17.43
N ASN A 57 -20.51 -12.99 -18.14
CA ASN A 57 -20.33 -13.49 -19.51
C ASN A 57 -19.97 -12.36 -20.48
N THR A 58 -19.24 -12.65 -21.56
CA THR A 58 -18.89 -11.65 -22.57
C THR A 58 -20.12 -10.91 -23.11
N ALA A 59 -20.08 -9.57 -23.04
CA ALA A 59 -21.23 -8.70 -23.30
C ALA A 59 -20.86 -7.49 -24.19
N ILE A 60 -20.32 -7.75 -25.39
CA ILE A 60 -20.09 -6.70 -26.39
C ILE A 60 -21.42 -6.36 -27.04
N PRO A 61 -21.90 -5.10 -26.99
CA PRO A 61 -23.18 -4.74 -27.57
C PRO A 61 -23.12 -4.71 -29.10
N PHE A 62 -24.25 -4.93 -29.76
CA PHE A 62 -24.46 -4.76 -31.19
C PHE A 62 -25.47 -3.64 -31.45
N ALA A 63 -25.40 -2.99 -32.62
CA ALA A 63 -26.35 -1.93 -32.96
C ALA A 63 -27.71 -2.47 -33.43
N THR A 64 -27.75 -3.72 -33.91
CA THR A 64 -28.95 -4.35 -34.47
C THR A 64 -29.09 -5.80 -34.02
N VAL A 65 -30.32 -6.34 -34.09
CA VAL A 65 -30.61 -7.74 -33.76
C VAL A 65 -29.97 -8.69 -34.78
N GLU A 66 -29.90 -8.27 -36.04
CA GLU A 66 -29.28 -9.03 -37.12
C GLU A 66 -27.79 -9.26 -36.84
N GLN A 67 -27.05 -8.20 -36.46
CA GLN A 67 -25.65 -8.33 -36.02
C GLN A 67 -25.51 -9.27 -34.81
N ALA A 68 -26.43 -9.18 -33.84
CA ALA A 68 -26.40 -10.05 -32.67
C ALA A 68 -26.62 -11.53 -33.00
N LYS A 69 -27.34 -11.85 -34.08
CA LYS A 69 -27.53 -13.23 -34.56
C LYS A 69 -26.29 -13.81 -35.23
N GLU A 70 -25.58 -12.99 -36.01
CA GLU A 70 -24.30 -13.39 -36.64
C GLU A 70 -23.20 -13.60 -35.60
N ALA A 71 -23.28 -12.90 -34.47
CA ALA A 71 -22.36 -13.03 -33.33
C ALA A 71 -20.89 -12.80 -33.69
N ASP A 72 -20.63 -11.94 -34.68
CA ASP A 72 -19.29 -11.43 -35.02
C ASP A 72 -19.04 -10.09 -34.33
N TRP A 73 -18.23 -10.11 -33.26
CA TRP A 73 -18.05 -8.99 -32.34
C TRP A 73 -17.21 -7.89 -32.96
N GLU A 74 -16.33 -8.26 -33.90
CA GLU A 74 -15.49 -7.31 -34.63
C GLU A 74 -16.32 -6.43 -35.57
N ALA A 75 -17.47 -6.92 -36.03
CA ALA A 75 -18.43 -6.15 -36.82
C ALA A 75 -19.28 -5.17 -35.98
N SER A 76 -19.19 -5.20 -34.64
CA SER A 76 -19.92 -4.25 -33.81
C SER A 76 -19.34 -2.83 -33.93
N PRO A 77 -20.17 -1.79 -34.12
CA PRO A 77 -19.69 -0.41 -34.11
C PRO A 77 -19.22 0.06 -32.73
N PHE A 78 -19.49 -0.71 -31.67
CA PHE A 78 -19.05 -0.44 -30.31
C PHE A 78 -17.78 -1.21 -29.93
N TYR A 79 -17.25 -2.02 -30.85
CA TYR A 79 -15.97 -2.70 -30.69
C TYR A 79 -14.84 -1.84 -31.27
N LYS A 80 -13.78 -1.65 -30.49
CA LYS A 80 -12.57 -0.95 -30.94
C LYS A 80 -11.33 -1.74 -30.54
N PRO A 81 -10.59 -2.34 -31.49
CA PRO A 81 -9.33 -2.99 -31.16
C PRO A 81 -8.27 -1.95 -30.78
N LEU A 82 -7.48 -2.25 -29.76
CA LEU A 82 -6.30 -1.47 -29.36
C LEU A 82 -4.99 -2.17 -29.73
N ASN A 83 -5.06 -3.14 -30.65
CA ASN A 83 -3.91 -3.85 -31.18
C ASN A 83 -3.04 -2.92 -32.04
N GLY A 84 -1.72 -3.08 -31.98
CA GLY A 84 -0.80 -2.27 -32.76
C GLY A 84 0.55 -2.09 -32.07
N LYS A 85 1.28 -1.05 -32.48
CA LYS A 85 2.55 -0.68 -31.84
C LYS A 85 2.27 0.17 -30.61
N TRP A 86 2.86 -0.23 -29.48
CA TRP A 86 2.84 0.50 -28.23
C TRP A 86 4.25 0.98 -27.89
N LYS A 87 4.37 2.19 -27.33
CA LYS A 87 5.63 2.64 -26.73
C LYS A 87 5.93 1.70 -25.55
N PHE A 88 7.13 1.10 -25.55
CA PHE A 88 7.54 0.13 -24.54
C PHE A 88 8.92 0.48 -24.01
N ASN A 89 9.07 0.48 -22.68
CA ASN A 89 10.32 0.75 -21.99
C ASN A 89 10.58 -0.37 -20.98
N TRP A 90 11.66 -1.13 -21.18
CA TRP A 90 12.04 -2.22 -20.28
C TRP A 90 13.06 -1.74 -19.25
N VAL A 91 12.89 -2.18 -18.00
CA VAL A 91 13.82 -1.92 -16.90
C VAL A 91 14.08 -3.20 -16.11
N PRO A 92 15.27 -3.39 -15.52
CA PRO A 92 15.63 -4.64 -14.83
C PRO A 92 14.92 -4.84 -13.49
N LYS A 93 14.47 -3.75 -12.84
CA LYS A 93 13.69 -3.79 -11.60
C LYS A 93 12.64 -2.67 -11.56
N PRO A 94 11.50 -2.87 -10.86
CA PRO A 94 10.42 -1.87 -10.83
C PRO A 94 10.83 -0.48 -10.33
N ALA A 95 11.87 -0.38 -9.49
CA ALA A 95 12.37 0.87 -8.95
C ALA A 95 13.06 1.76 -10.01
N ASP A 96 13.50 1.20 -11.13
CA ASP A 96 14.19 1.94 -12.19
C ASP A 96 13.23 2.54 -13.22
N ARG A 97 11.92 2.30 -13.08
CA ARG A 97 10.91 2.87 -13.97
C ARG A 97 10.83 4.40 -13.78
N PRO A 98 10.61 5.19 -14.84
CA PRO A 98 10.26 6.60 -14.71
C PRO A 98 8.94 6.70 -13.93
N MET A 99 8.91 7.34 -12.76
CA MET A 99 7.73 7.30 -11.88
C MET A 99 6.48 7.92 -12.52
N ASP A 100 6.69 8.95 -13.34
CA ASP A 100 5.64 9.77 -13.94
C ASP A 100 5.28 9.36 -15.37
N PHE A 101 5.66 8.15 -15.82
CA PHE A 101 5.48 7.70 -17.20
C PHE A 101 4.01 7.66 -17.68
N TYR A 102 3.07 7.65 -16.76
CA TYR A 102 1.63 7.60 -17.03
C TYR A 102 1.02 8.99 -17.30
N LYS A 103 1.76 10.08 -17.04
CA LYS A 103 1.29 11.45 -17.30
C LYS A 103 1.29 11.73 -18.80
N SER A 104 0.33 12.53 -19.27
CA SER A 104 0.20 12.90 -20.68
C SER A 104 1.38 13.71 -21.21
N GLU A 105 2.08 14.42 -20.31
CA GLU A 105 3.21 15.28 -20.63
C GLU A 105 4.56 14.55 -20.55
N TYR A 106 4.56 13.25 -20.27
CA TYR A 106 5.77 12.44 -20.24
C TYR A 106 6.20 12.06 -21.67
N ASP A 107 7.45 12.39 -22.02
CA ASP A 107 8.04 12.11 -23.33
C ASP A 107 8.69 10.72 -23.46
#